data_AF-A0A834LJX3-F1
#
_entry.id   AF-A0A834LJX3-F1
#
_cell.length_a   1.000
_cell.length_b   1.000
_cell.length_c   1.000
_cell.angle_alpha   90.00
_cell.angle_beta   90.00
_cell.angle_gamma   90.00
#
_symmetry.space_group_name_H-M   'P 1'
#
loop_
_entity.id
_entity.type
_entity.pdbx_description
1 polymer ?
#
loop_
_entity_poly.entity_id
_entity_poly.type
_entity_poly.pdbx_seq_one_letter_code
_entity_poly.pdbx_strand_id
1 'polypeptide(L)'
;MTAIPSARILGAPFASQLKSLSTHSTIGSSSASTCFFRDRVRVRVSPDFVGGVRMGSTPSEATAPVPAEDVLVQYVVLRRDLVDAWPLGSVVTQGCHASVAAVWSHKDDPYTVDYCSPTNIDSMHKVTLEVKGETQLSNLSEKLRAGGISHKLWIEQPENIPTCLATKPYPKSMVSSFFKKLKLCK
;
A
#
# COMPACT_ATOMS: atom_id res chain seq x y z
N MET A 1 31.44 24.71 -49.85
CA MET A 1 32.10 23.90 -48.81
C MET A 1 31.84 24.58 -47.49
N THR A 2 30.90 24.03 -46.74
CA THR A 2 30.19 24.62 -45.61
C THR A 2 31.01 24.55 -44.33
N ALA A 3 31.05 25.67 -43.61
CA ALA A 3 31.73 25.84 -42.33
C ALA A 3 31.02 25.07 -41.20
N ILE A 4 31.83 24.44 -40.34
CA ILE A 4 31.44 23.80 -39.08
C ILE A 4 31.51 24.86 -37.97
N PRO A 5 30.48 25.06 -37.15
CA PRO A 5 30.65 25.67 -35.85
C PRO A 5 30.64 24.60 -34.74
N SER A 6 31.72 24.63 -33.98
CA SER A 6 31.91 23.95 -32.70
C SER A 6 30.95 24.53 -31.65
N ALA A 7 30.10 23.70 -31.04
CA ALA A 7 29.24 24.09 -29.93
C ALA A 7 29.79 23.49 -28.63
N ARG A 8 30.28 24.39 -27.77
CA ARG A 8 30.62 24.15 -26.36
C ARG A 8 29.36 23.75 -25.58
N ILE A 9 29.40 22.62 -24.88
CA ILE A 9 28.44 22.31 -23.82
C ILE A 9 29.01 22.89 -22.52
N LEU A 10 28.43 24.00 -22.07
CA LEU A 10 28.61 24.54 -20.72
C LEU A 10 27.63 23.81 -19.80
N GLY A 11 28.16 23.16 -18.77
CA GLY A 11 27.38 22.67 -17.64
C GLY A 11 26.80 23.83 -16.85
N ALA A 12 25.55 23.70 -16.43
CA ALA A 12 24.91 24.61 -15.48
C ALA A 12 24.73 23.88 -14.14
N PRO A 13 25.14 24.48 -13.01
CA PRO A 13 24.99 23.88 -11.70
C PRO A 13 23.65 24.20 -11.04
N PHE A 14 23.25 23.24 -10.22
CA PHE A 14 22.23 23.26 -9.18
C PHE A 14 22.47 24.38 -8.15
N ALA A 15 21.55 25.33 -8.00
CA ALA A 15 21.27 26.03 -6.73
C ALA A 15 20.10 27.05 -6.83
N SER A 16 19.15 26.89 -5.89
CA SER A 16 18.41 27.92 -5.16
C SER A 16 17.64 29.02 -5.90
N GLN A 17 16.30 28.94 -5.86
CA GLN A 17 15.47 30.14 -5.69
C GLN A 17 14.11 29.78 -5.06
N LEU A 18 14.00 29.93 -3.73
CA LEU A 18 12.74 30.15 -3.05
C LEU A 18 12.84 31.51 -2.36
N LYS A 19 12.21 32.52 -2.97
CA LYS A 19 11.91 33.80 -2.31
C LYS A 19 10.40 33.90 -2.16
N SER A 20 9.96 33.71 -0.91
CA SER A 20 9.00 34.56 -0.20
C SER A 20 7.96 35.31 -1.02
N LEU A 21 6.70 34.85 -0.95
CA LEU A 21 5.52 35.70 -0.99
C LEU A 21 4.61 35.31 0.18
N SER A 22 4.63 36.15 1.21
CA SER A 22 3.65 36.21 2.28
C SER A 22 2.47 37.05 1.81
N THR A 23 1.26 36.50 1.88
CA THR A 23 0.03 37.30 1.96
C THR A 23 -0.87 36.69 3.04
N HIS A 24 -1.19 37.54 4.02
CA HIS A 24 -2.12 37.25 5.10
C HIS A 24 -3.52 36.92 4.56
N SER A 25 -4.15 35.87 5.09
CA SER A 25 -5.61 35.80 5.16
C SER A 25 -6.06 35.19 6.49
N THR A 26 -6.71 36.07 7.25
CA THR A 26 -7.67 35.97 8.35
C THR A 26 -8.08 34.59 8.90
N ILE A 27 -7.96 34.53 10.23
CA ILE A 27 -8.44 33.50 11.16
C ILE A 27 -9.97 33.47 11.18
N GLY A 28 -10.54 32.31 10.88
CA GLY A 28 -11.95 31.97 11.10
C GLY A 28 -12.04 30.78 12.06
N SER A 29 -12.43 31.05 13.30
CA SER A 29 -12.69 30.09 14.37
C SER A 29 -14.00 29.36 14.14
N SER A 30 -14.02 28.02 14.27
CA SER A 30 -15.16 27.33 14.87
C SER A 30 -14.87 25.88 15.28
N SER A 31 -14.99 25.67 16.58
CA SER A 31 -15.53 24.50 17.28
C SER A 31 -14.78 23.16 17.23
N ALA A 32 -14.12 22.89 18.35
CA ALA A 32 -13.82 21.55 18.82
C ALA A 32 -15.12 20.74 19.02
N SER A 33 -15.13 19.51 18.54
CA SER A 33 -16.09 18.49 18.94
C SER A 33 -15.32 17.31 19.51
N THR A 34 -15.03 17.39 20.80
CA THR A 34 -14.66 16.25 21.63
C THR A 34 -15.91 15.40 21.86
N CYS A 35 -16.09 14.35 21.07
CA CYS A 35 -17.01 13.27 21.42
C CYS A 35 -16.30 12.31 22.39
N PHE A 36 -16.37 12.65 23.68
CA PHE A 36 -16.28 11.65 24.73
C PHE A 36 -17.49 10.71 24.59
N PHE A 37 -17.25 9.43 24.30
CA PHE A 37 -18.22 8.38 24.57
C PHE A 37 -17.55 7.32 25.43
N ARG A 38 -17.55 7.57 26.74
CA ARG A 38 -17.64 6.50 27.72
C ARG A 38 -19.09 6.04 27.69
N ASP A 39 -19.33 4.80 27.29
CA ASP A 39 -20.30 3.99 28.02
C ASP A 39 -19.92 2.52 27.92
N ARG A 40 -19.38 2.05 29.05
CA ARG A 40 -19.01 0.67 29.31
C ARG A 40 -20.24 0.00 29.90
N VAL A 41 -21.06 -0.62 29.07
CA VAL A 41 -22.15 -1.48 29.57
C VAL A 41 -21.53 -2.76 30.11
N ARG A 42 -21.52 -2.85 31.45
CA ARG A 42 -21.12 -4.03 32.21
C ARG A 42 -22.36 -4.92 32.37
N VAL A 43 -22.52 -5.92 31.52
CA VAL A 43 -23.52 -6.96 31.74
C VAL A 43 -23.03 -7.89 32.85
N ARG A 44 -23.81 -7.94 33.93
CA ARG A 44 -23.63 -8.82 35.09
C ARG A 44 -24.50 -10.05 34.85
N VAL A 45 -23.92 -11.25 34.77
CA VAL A 45 -24.66 -12.52 34.76
C VAL A 45 -24.27 -13.30 36.01
N SER A 46 -25.28 -13.71 36.77
CA SER A 46 -25.16 -14.41 38.06
C SER A 46 -24.67 -15.86 37.90
N PRO A 47 -24.08 -16.45 38.95
CA PRO A 47 -23.71 -17.87 38.96
C PRO A 47 -24.93 -18.74 39.29
N ASP A 48 -24.78 -20.04 39.01
CA ASP A 48 -25.49 -21.19 39.62
C ASP A 48 -26.20 -22.07 38.58
N PHE A 49 -25.52 -23.14 38.16
CA PHE A 49 -26.15 -24.46 38.11
C PHE A 49 -25.09 -25.57 38.17
N VAL A 50 -25.13 -26.32 39.26
CA VAL A 50 -24.30 -27.50 39.54
C VAL A 50 -25.02 -28.72 38.96
N GLY A 51 -24.34 -29.53 38.16
CA GLY A 51 -24.92 -30.77 37.63
C GLY A 51 -23.90 -31.59 36.86
N GLY A 52 -23.17 -32.46 37.57
CA GLY A 52 -22.24 -33.39 36.96
C GLY A 52 -22.96 -34.58 36.31
N VAL A 53 -22.53 -34.97 35.10
CA VAL A 53 -22.71 -36.32 34.57
C VAL A 53 -21.49 -36.72 33.72
N ARG A 54 -20.78 -37.72 34.23
CA ARG A 54 -20.11 -38.89 33.63
C ARG A 54 -19.51 -38.82 32.22
N MET A 55 -18.28 -39.35 32.19
CA MET A 55 -17.47 -39.71 31.02
C MET A 55 -18.19 -40.53 29.95
N GLY A 56 -18.10 -40.06 28.71
CA GLY A 56 -18.10 -40.86 27.49
C GLY A 56 -16.91 -40.45 26.62
N SER A 57 -16.02 -41.40 26.33
CA SER A 57 -14.85 -41.25 25.48
C SER A 57 -15.26 -41.02 24.01
N THR A 58 -14.91 -39.86 23.46
CA THR A 58 -14.98 -39.61 22.01
C THR A 58 -13.63 -39.94 21.35
N PRO A 59 -13.62 -40.55 20.14
CA PRO A 59 -12.38 -40.87 19.45
C PRO A 59 -11.68 -39.59 18.99
N SER A 60 -10.35 -39.63 19.06
CA SER A 60 -9.42 -38.63 18.51
C SER A 60 -9.66 -38.43 17.02
N GLU A 61 -10.44 -37.42 16.66
CA GLU A 61 -10.56 -36.92 15.30
C GLU A 61 -9.24 -36.27 14.90
N ALA A 62 -8.58 -36.89 13.92
CA ALA A 62 -7.34 -36.38 13.34
C ALA A 62 -7.57 -34.96 12.85
N THR A 63 -6.91 -33.99 13.51
CA THR A 63 -6.91 -32.59 13.09
C THR A 63 -6.27 -32.50 11.70
N ALA A 64 -7.10 -32.49 10.66
CA ALA A 64 -6.68 -32.02 9.35
C ALA A 64 -6.14 -30.60 9.50
N PRO A 65 -5.11 -30.19 8.75
CA PRO A 65 -4.59 -28.83 8.83
C PRO A 65 -5.73 -27.89 8.47
N VAL A 66 -6.14 -27.04 9.42
CA VAL A 66 -7.05 -25.94 9.13
C VAL A 66 -6.40 -25.14 8.00
N PRO A 67 -7.07 -24.95 6.85
CA PRO A 67 -6.49 -24.16 5.77
C PRO A 67 -6.14 -22.80 6.37
N ALA A 68 -4.86 -22.42 6.28
CA ALA A 68 -4.44 -21.11 6.72
C ALA A 68 -5.29 -20.08 5.97
N GLU A 69 -6.02 -19.26 6.72
CA GLU A 69 -6.85 -18.17 6.20
C GLU A 69 -6.08 -17.42 5.10
N ASP A 70 -6.68 -17.23 3.91
CA ASP A 70 -5.99 -16.59 2.79
C ASP A 70 -5.79 -15.11 3.06
N VAL A 71 -4.59 -14.79 3.55
CA VAL A 71 -4.23 -13.45 4.02
C VAL A 71 -4.41 -12.40 2.92
N LEU A 72 -5.12 -11.32 3.24
CA LEU A 72 -5.20 -10.13 2.41
C LEU A 72 -3.84 -9.42 2.37
N VAL A 73 -3.36 -9.15 1.16
CA VAL A 73 -2.06 -8.52 0.93
C VAL A 73 -2.20 -7.38 -0.07
N GLN A 74 -1.44 -6.31 0.17
CA GLN A 74 -1.16 -5.31 -0.85
C GLN A 74 0.29 -5.46 -1.33
N TYR A 75 0.48 -5.63 -2.63
CA TYR A 75 1.80 -5.59 -3.23
C TYR A 75 2.15 -4.16 -3.62
N VAL A 76 3.35 -3.72 -3.25
CA VAL A 76 3.95 -2.45 -3.67
C VAL A 76 5.23 -2.78 -4.44
N VAL A 77 5.39 -2.25 -5.63
CA VAL A 77 6.53 -2.54 -6.51
C VAL A 77 7.27 -1.24 -6.81
N LEU A 78 8.53 -1.20 -6.41
CA LEU A 78 9.42 -0.07 -6.57
C LEU A 78 10.43 -0.32 -7.69
N ARG A 79 10.92 0.77 -8.27
CA ARG A 79 11.96 0.77 -9.29
C ARG A 79 13.34 0.80 -8.64
N ARG A 80 14.17 -0.22 -8.86
CA ARG A 80 15.52 -0.31 -8.30
C ARG A 80 16.43 0.81 -8.78
N ASP A 81 16.35 1.15 -10.06
CA ASP A 81 17.07 2.28 -10.65
C ASP A 81 16.75 3.62 -9.97
N LEU A 82 15.51 3.82 -9.51
CA LEU A 82 15.15 4.99 -8.70
C LEU A 82 15.62 4.88 -7.25
N VAL A 83 15.58 3.69 -6.64
CA VAL A 83 16.16 3.45 -5.30
C VAL A 83 17.65 3.81 -5.28
N ASP A 84 18.38 3.51 -6.35
CA ASP A 84 19.81 3.80 -6.46
C ASP A 84 20.10 5.28 -6.75
N ALA A 85 19.19 5.98 -7.44
CA ALA A 85 19.40 7.35 -7.89
C ALA A 85 18.77 8.43 -6.99
N TRP A 86 17.73 8.10 -6.24
CA TRP A 86 16.94 9.07 -5.48
C TRP A 86 17.16 8.92 -3.97
N PRO A 87 16.93 9.99 -3.18
CA PRO A 87 16.88 9.86 -1.73
C PRO A 87 15.84 8.82 -1.31
N LEU A 88 16.18 7.98 -0.32
CA LEU A 88 15.30 6.92 0.17
C LEU A 88 13.90 7.44 0.53
N GLY A 89 13.82 8.60 1.19
CA GLY A 89 12.55 9.22 1.56
C GLY A 89 11.66 9.55 0.36
N SER A 90 12.24 9.98 -0.76
CA SER A 90 11.48 10.24 -1.99
C SER A 90 10.86 8.95 -2.50
N VAL A 91 11.63 7.86 -2.58
CA VAL A 91 11.13 6.56 -3.06
C VAL A 91 10.06 5.98 -2.15
N VAL A 92 10.24 6.07 -0.83
CA VAL A 92 9.22 5.67 0.16
C VAL A 92 7.92 6.43 -0.07
N THR A 93 8.01 7.74 -0.30
CA THR A 93 6.84 8.60 -0.56
C THR A 93 6.08 8.15 -1.81
N GLN A 94 6.78 7.77 -2.89
CA GLN A 94 6.16 7.20 -4.09
C GLN A 94 5.36 5.93 -3.79
N GLY A 95 5.94 5.03 -2.97
CA GLY A 95 5.27 3.82 -2.48
C GLY A 95 4.00 4.13 -1.68
N CYS A 96 4.06 5.11 -0.78
CA CYS A 96 2.91 5.58 0.00
C CYS A 96 1.81 6.14 -0.91
N HIS A 97 2.15 7.01 -1.86
CA HIS A 97 1.20 7.58 -2.82
C HIS A 97 0.49 6.51 -3.63
N ALA A 98 1.24 5.58 -4.22
CA ALA A 98 0.66 4.47 -4.98
C ALA A 98 -0.28 3.62 -4.11
N SER A 99 0.13 3.29 -2.89
CA SER A 99 -0.62 2.44 -1.96
C SER A 99 -1.96 3.08 -1.56
N VAL A 100 -1.93 4.34 -1.13
CA VAL A 100 -3.13 5.07 -0.71
C VAL A 100 -4.07 5.28 -1.89
N ALA A 101 -3.55 5.67 -3.06
CA ALA A 101 -4.35 5.84 -4.26
C ALA A 101 -5.02 4.53 -4.72
N ALA A 102 -4.32 3.39 -4.64
CA ALA A 102 -4.89 2.09 -4.97
C ALA A 102 -6.04 1.70 -4.03
N VAL A 103 -5.87 1.92 -2.71
CA VAL A 103 -6.91 1.69 -1.71
C VAL A 103 -8.10 2.61 -1.95
N TRP A 104 -7.88 3.92 -2.05
CA TRP A 104 -8.94 4.91 -2.20
C TRP A 104 -9.79 4.67 -3.46
N SER A 105 -9.13 4.34 -4.58
CA SER A 105 -9.82 4.07 -5.84
C SER A 105 -10.71 2.82 -5.80
N HIS A 106 -10.52 1.95 -4.80
CA HIS A 106 -11.27 0.71 -4.62
C HIS A 106 -11.83 0.58 -3.20
N LYS A 107 -12.10 1.70 -2.53
CA LYS A 107 -12.52 1.72 -1.12
C LYS A 107 -13.81 0.92 -0.82
N ASP A 108 -14.63 0.70 -1.85
CA ASP A 108 -15.90 -0.02 -1.76
C ASP A 108 -15.79 -1.51 -2.17
N ASP A 109 -14.60 -1.95 -2.60
CA ASP A 109 -14.34 -3.36 -2.92
C ASP A 109 -14.31 -4.21 -1.63
N PRO A 110 -14.96 -5.40 -1.57
CA PRO A 110 -15.05 -6.19 -0.35
C PRO A 110 -13.71 -6.51 0.31
N TYR A 111 -12.68 -6.82 -0.48
CA TYR A 111 -11.35 -7.11 0.07
C TYR A 111 -10.65 -5.85 0.59
N THR A 112 -10.92 -4.69 -0.02
CA THR A 112 -10.37 -3.42 0.46
C THR A 112 -11.06 -2.97 1.75
N VAL A 113 -12.38 -3.14 1.84
CA VAL A 113 -13.16 -2.89 3.06
C VAL A 113 -12.67 -3.79 4.20
N ASP A 114 -12.51 -5.09 3.94
CA ASP A 114 -12.03 -6.03 4.96
C ASP A 114 -10.59 -5.74 5.39
N TYR A 115 -9.70 -5.44 4.43
CA TYR A 115 -8.31 -5.04 4.71
C TYR A 115 -8.20 -3.78 5.59
N CYS A 116 -9.12 -2.83 5.41
CA CYS A 116 -9.17 -1.58 6.18
C CYS A 116 -10.15 -1.63 7.37
N SER A 117 -10.70 -2.82 7.70
CA SER A 117 -11.66 -2.96 8.79
C SER A 117 -11.02 -2.70 10.16
N PRO A 118 -11.79 -2.32 11.20
CA PRO A 118 -11.25 -2.11 12.55
C PRO A 118 -10.48 -3.32 13.10
N THR A 119 -10.85 -4.53 12.67
CA THR A 119 -10.17 -5.77 13.10
C THR A 119 -8.83 -5.97 12.41
N ASN A 120 -8.69 -5.52 11.16
CA ASN A 120 -7.52 -5.82 10.32
C ASN A 120 -6.57 -4.62 10.13
N ILE A 121 -6.99 -3.39 10.45
CA ILE A 121 -6.24 -2.17 10.15
C ILE A 121 -4.84 -2.16 10.80
N ASP A 122 -4.70 -2.70 12.01
CA ASP A 122 -3.43 -2.80 12.74
C ASP A 122 -2.59 -4.02 12.31
N SER A 123 -3.15 -4.92 11.50
CA SER A 123 -2.49 -6.14 10.98
C SER A 123 -2.42 -6.19 9.46
N MET A 124 -2.50 -5.02 8.80
CA MET A 124 -2.40 -4.91 7.34
C MET A 124 -1.09 -5.52 6.82
N HIS A 125 -1.19 -6.49 5.92
CA HIS A 125 -0.02 -7.07 5.27
C HIS A 125 0.34 -6.34 3.98
N LYS A 126 1.60 -5.92 3.85
CA LYS A 126 2.16 -5.32 2.64
C LYS A 126 3.44 -6.03 2.24
N VAL A 127 3.62 -6.28 0.95
CA VAL A 127 4.85 -6.86 0.40
C VAL A 127 5.46 -5.89 -0.59
N THR A 128 6.65 -5.39 -0.24
CA THR A 128 7.42 -4.48 -1.10
C THR A 128 8.39 -5.28 -1.97
N LEU A 129 8.24 -5.15 -3.28
CA LEU A 129 9.04 -5.82 -4.29
C LEU A 129 9.75 -4.80 -5.17
N GLU A 130 10.75 -5.27 -5.91
CA GLU A 130 11.49 -4.43 -6.85
C GLU A 130 11.47 -4.97 -8.28
N VAL A 131 11.49 -4.04 -9.23
CA VAL A 131 11.81 -4.27 -10.64
C VAL A 131 13.03 -3.45 -11.03
N LYS A 132 13.73 -3.86 -12.10
CA LYS A 132 14.99 -3.20 -12.48
C LYS A 132 14.82 -1.76 -12.96
N GLY A 133 13.67 -1.44 -13.56
CA GLY A 133 13.41 -0.13 -14.13
C GLY A 133 12.05 0.00 -14.79
N GLU A 134 11.86 1.12 -15.47
CA GLU A 134 10.59 1.54 -16.07
C GLU A 134 9.90 0.49 -16.92
N THR A 135 10.61 -0.09 -17.90
CA THR A 135 10.03 -1.05 -18.83
C THR A 135 9.44 -2.26 -18.10
N GLN A 136 10.11 -2.75 -17.05
CA GLN A 136 9.59 -3.87 -16.26
C GLN A 136 8.37 -3.48 -15.44
N LEU A 137 8.34 -2.26 -14.90
CA LEU A 137 7.19 -1.74 -14.16
C LEU A 137 5.96 -1.62 -15.06
N SER A 138 6.13 -1.04 -16.26
CA SER A 138 5.06 -0.90 -17.25
C SER A 138 4.55 -2.26 -17.74
N ASN A 139 5.44 -3.18 -18.08
CA ASN A 139 5.05 -4.54 -18.46
C ASN A 139 4.29 -5.28 -17.36
N LEU A 140 4.67 -5.07 -16.09
CA LEU A 140 3.93 -5.61 -14.94
C LEU A 140 2.54 -5.01 -14.85
N SER A 141 2.40 -3.69 -15.01
CA SER A 141 1.09 -3.01 -15.03
C SER A 141 0.18 -3.58 -16.13
N GLU A 142 0.69 -3.77 -17.33
CA GLU A 142 -0.06 -4.37 -18.44
C GLU A 142 -0.48 -5.80 -18.14
N LYS A 143 0.42 -6.62 -17.59
CA LYS A 143 0.14 -7.99 -17.20
C LYS A 143 -0.95 -8.07 -16.12
N LEU A 144 -0.88 -7.19 -15.12
CA LEU A 144 -1.89 -7.12 -14.05
C LEU A 144 -3.24 -6.68 -14.62
N ARG A 145 -3.26 -5.67 -15.50
CA ARG A 145 -4.48 -5.23 -16.20
C ARG A 145 -5.11 -6.34 -17.03
N ALA A 146 -4.30 -7.07 -17.81
CA ALA A 146 -4.77 -8.21 -18.58
C ALA A 146 -5.30 -9.36 -17.70
N GLY A 147 -4.75 -9.52 -16.49
CA GLY A 147 -5.21 -10.48 -15.48
C GLY A 147 -6.38 -10.00 -14.63
N GLY A 148 -6.98 -8.83 -14.90
CA GLY A 148 -8.07 -8.28 -14.10
C GLY A 148 -7.65 -7.85 -12.68
N ILE A 149 -6.35 -7.65 -12.44
CA ILE A 149 -5.83 -7.24 -11.14
C ILE A 149 -5.76 -5.72 -11.09
N SER A 150 -6.70 -5.12 -10.36
CA SER A 150 -6.77 -3.70 -10.09
C SER A 150 -5.54 -3.21 -9.32
N HIS A 151 -4.89 -2.19 -9.87
CA HIS A 151 -3.69 -1.59 -9.32
C HIS A 151 -3.59 -0.12 -9.72
N LYS A 152 -2.79 0.63 -8.98
CA LYS A 152 -2.36 1.98 -9.32
C LYS A 152 -0.93 1.94 -9.84
N LEU A 153 -0.73 2.38 -11.08
CA LEU A 153 0.57 2.84 -11.54
C LEU A 153 0.72 4.31 -11.17
N TRP A 154 1.70 4.64 -10.33
CA TRP A 154 1.98 6.01 -9.92
C TRP A 154 2.94 6.66 -10.91
N ILE A 155 2.53 7.82 -11.40
CA ILE A 155 3.26 8.62 -12.38
C ILE A 155 3.65 9.92 -11.71
N GLU A 156 4.95 10.16 -11.56
CA GLU A 156 5.47 11.38 -10.94
C GLU A 156 5.43 12.54 -11.93
N GLN A 157 5.07 13.73 -11.44
CA GLN A 157 5.01 14.98 -12.20
C GLN A 157 6.14 15.92 -11.76
N PRO A 158 6.60 16.83 -12.64
CA PRO A 158 6.13 17.11 -14.00
C PRO A 158 6.71 16.21 -15.11
N GLU A 159 7.67 15.35 -14.80
CA GLU A 159 8.40 14.55 -15.80
C GLU A 159 7.55 13.42 -16.41
N ASN A 160 6.41 13.11 -15.80
CA ASN A 160 5.44 12.11 -16.24
C ASN A 160 6.04 10.69 -16.34
N ILE A 161 6.85 10.31 -15.35
CA ILE A 161 7.53 9.00 -15.32
C ILE A 161 6.85 8.02 -14.35
N PRO A 162 6.68 6.73 -14.70
CA PRO A 162 6.17 5.73 -13.79
C PRO A 162 7.22 5.36 -12.74
N THR A 163 6.93 5.62 -11.47
CA THR A 163 7.90 5.42 -10.37
C THR A 163 7.62 4.19 -9.51
N CYS A 164 6.33 3.90 -9.28
CA CYS A 164 5.89 2.85 -8.38
C CYS A 164 4.56 2.25 -8.86
N LEU A 165 4.27 1.03 -8.45
CA LEU A 165 2.97 0.37 -8.62
C LEU A 165 2.47 -0.17 -7.28
N ALA A 166 1.19 -0.06 -7.00
CA ALA A 166 0.56 -0.75 -5.88
C ALA A 166 -0.75 -1.41 -6.29
N THR A 167 -1.00 -2.66 -5.88
CA THR A 167 -2.30 -3.29 -6.08
C THR A 167 -3.33 -2.69 -5.13
N LYS A 168 -4.63 -2.87 -5.38
CA LYS A 168 -5.57 -2.86 -4.24
C LYS A 168 -5.30 -4.08 -3.34
N PRO A 169 -5.81 -4.14 -2.11
CA PRO A 169 -5.77 -5.36 -1.32
C PRO A 169 -6.43 -6.54 -2.04
N TYR A 170 -5.81 -7.71 -1.93
CA TYR A 170 -6.31 -8.96 -2.48
C TYR A 170 -5.93 -10.14 -1.59
N PRO A 171 -6.77 -11.20 -1.53
CA PRO A 171 -6.34 -12.51 -1.07
C PRO A 171 -5.07 -12.97 -1.80
N LYS A 172 -4.06 -13.39 -1.05
CA LYS A 172 -2.72 -13.69 -1.57
C LYS A 172 -2.75 -14.80 -2.61
N SER A 173 -3.63 -15.79 -2.47
CA SER A 173 -3.76 -16.88 -3.44
C SER A 173 -4.08 -16.38 -4.86
N MET A 174 -4.87 -15.31 -5.01
CA MET A 174 -5.31 -14.79 -6.31
C MET A 174 -4.22 -14.01 -7.05
N VAL A 175 -3.38 -13.28 -6.32
CA VAL A 175 -2.42 -12.34 -6.94
C VAL A 175 -0.98 -12.83 -6.91
N SER A 176 -0.62 -13.74 -6.00
CA SER A 176 0.79 -14.13 -5.78
C SER A 176 1.51 -14.59 -7.04
N SER A 177 0.82 -15.29 -7.95
CA SER A 177 1.36 -15.82 -9.21
C SER A 177 1.96 -14.75 -10.13
N PHE A 178 1.45 -13.51 -10.08
CA PHE A 178 1.95 -12.39 -10.88
C PHE A 178 3.32 -11.90 -10.39
N PHE A 179 3.59 -12.07 -9.08
CA PHE A 179 4.74 -11.47 -8.39
C PHE A 179 5.85 -12.46 -8.05
N LYS A 180 5.65 -13.78 -8.21
CA LYS A 180 6.62 -14.84 -7.81
C LYS A 180 8.04 -14.66 -8.37
N LYS A 181 8.20 -13.98 -9.51
CA LYS A 181 9.51 -13.77 -10.16
C LYS A 181 10.21 -12.49 -9.73
N LEU A 182 9.54 -11.62 -8.99
CA LEU A 182 10.11 -10.37 -8.49
C LEU A 182 10.84 -10.61 -7.17
N LYS A 183 11.84 -9.78 -6.89
CA LYS A 183 12.62 -9.85 -5.66
C LYS A 183 12.01 -8.92 -4.61
N LEU A 184 12.22 -9.25 -3.33
CA LEU A 184 11.97 -8.31 -2.24
C LEU A 184 12.87 -7.08 -2.42
N CYS A 185 12.28 -5.89 -2.27
CA CYS A 185 13.05 -4.64 -2.29
C CYS A 185 13.92 -4.56 -1.04
N LYS A 186 15.23 -4.34 -1.22
CA LYS A 186 16.22 -4.22 -0.13
C LYS A 186 16.76 -2.81 0.02
#